data_AF-A0A970PFP9-F1
#
_entry.id   AF-A0A970PFP9-F1
#
_cell.length_a   1.000
_cell.length_b   1.000
_cell.length_c   1.000
_cell.angle_alpha   90.00
_cell.angle_beta   90.00
_cell.angle_gamma   90.00
#
_symmetry.space_group_name_H-M   'P 1'
#
loop_
_entity.id
_entity.type
_entity.pdbx_description
1 polymer ?
#
loop_
_entity_poly.entity_id
_entity_poly.type
_entity_poly.pdbx_seq_one_letter_code
_entity_poly.pdbx_strand_id
1 'polypeptide(L)'
;MSSFKRFYLFSVIGALIASFYPLYMGMKVVADMIKNGMVLSENYPKYIIPYTPISLAVLIAVLLLPVLMKYTRKYALAASSAISLVVFFVSELLLESITIVTTTARTTLESWQMLMCYVPPESSQSRTWRAVDVLIGDYSPAFKIHFYVISLVLILALLNCFYGFAHMIITKNKSRLKALVIQSVCTALFLGLCILACFTAFFRDGEITVSALSAVLMTLFFVVFGLTAGIYVGSFLLNKKKTLSALLPSIVASGLTFVMYIGEMILLSGHLYRFGTGFLFDGLSGIVLAPIDILIIIASGCINAAITASFQHTSGALTS
;
A
#
# COMPACT_ATOMS: atom_id res chain seq x y z
N MET A 1 -24.11 4.16 -25.36
CA MET A 1 -22.69 3.99 -24.93
C MET A 1 -22.35 2.50 -24.96
N SER A 2 -21.19 2.12 -25.51
CA SER A 2 -20.70 0.73 -25.41
C SER A 2 -20.36 0.37 -23.95
N SER A 3 -20.38 -0.92 -23.61
CA SER A 3 -20.05 -1.41 -22.26
C SER A 3 -18.68 -0.92 -21.78
N PHE A 4 -17.70 -0.85 -22.70
CA PHE A 4 -16.37 -0.30 -22.41
C PHE A 4 -16.40 1.20 -22.08
N LYS A 5 -17.16 2.02 -22.83
CA LYS A 5 -17.28 3.46 -22.55
C LYS A 5 -17.93 3.72 -21.18
N ARG A 6 -18.92 2.90 -20.79
CA ARG A 6 -19.54 2.98 -19.45
C ARG A 6 -18.53 2.61 -18.37
N PHE A 7 -17.83 1.48 -18.54
CA PHE A 7 -16.80 1.05 -17.59
C PHE A 7 -15.70 2.09 -17.41
N TYR A 8 -15.20 2.66 -18.52
CA TYR A 8 -14.20 3.74 -18.48
C TYR A 8 -14.70 4.96 -17.72
N LEU A 9 -15.92 5.43 -18.02
CA LEU A 9 -16.51 6.59 -17.34
C LEU A 9 -16.63 6.36 -15.83
N PHE A 10 -17.16 5.21 -15.40
CA PHE A 10 -17.25 4.88 -13.97
C PHE A 10 -15.88 4.71 -13.31
N SER A 11 -14.89 4.19 -14.04
CA SER A 11 -13.52 4.07 -13.53
C SER A 11 -12.89 5.45 -13.29
N VAL A 12 -13.07 6.39 -14.22
CA VAL A 12 -12.59 7.78 -14.07
C VAL A 12 -13.29 8.46 -12.90
N ILE A 13 -14.61 8.38 -12.81
CA ILE A 13 -15.38 8.98 -11.71
C ILE A 13 -14.95 8.39 -10.37
N GLY A 14 -14.85 7.07 -10.27
CA GLY A 14 -14.42 6.39 -9.04
C GLY A 14 -13.00 6.78 -8.62
N ALA A 15 -12.05 6.82 -9.58
CA ALA A 15 -10.68 7.23 -9.31
C ALA A 15 -10.59 8.70 -8.87
N LEU A 16 -11.36 9.59 -9.49
CA LEU A 16 -11.44 11.01 -9.10
C LEU A 16 -11.99 11.19 -7.69
N ILE A 17 -13.09 10.51 -7.35
CA ILE A 17 -13.69 10.59 -6.01
C ILE A 17 -12.70 10.08 -4.95
N ALA A 18 -12.11 8.91 -5.16
CA ALA A 18 -11.15 8.32 -4.23
C ALA A 18 -9.86 9.17 -4.09
N SER A 19 -9.49 9.90 -5.14
CA SER A 19 -8.27 10.72 -5.17
C SER A 19 -8.49 12.18 -4.81
N PHE A 20 -9.73 12.63 -4.62
CA PHE A 20 -10.03 14.06 -4.48
C PHE A 20 -9.27 14.69 -3.31
N TYR A 21 -9.35 14.07 -2.14
CA TYR A 21 -8.71 14.58 -0.93
C TYR A 21 -7.17 14.63 -1.01
N PRO A 22 -6.44 13.54 -1.32
CA PRO A 22 -4.98 13.60 -1.43
C PRO A 22 -4.52 14.53 -2.56
N LEU A 23 -5.25 14.64 -3.67
CA LEU A 23 -4.89 15.60 -4.73
C LEU A 23 -5.10 17.05 -4.29
N TYR A 24 -6.22 17.36 -3.64
CA TYR A 24 -6.50 18.69 -3.09
C TYR A 24 -5.41 19.12 -2.10
N MET A 25 -5.04 18.24 -1.18
CA MET A 25 -4.01 18.52 -0.19
C MET A 25 -2.62 18.68 -0.82
N GLY A 26 -2.28 17.87 -1.82
CA GLY A 26 -1.05 18.04 -2.59
C GLY A 26 -0.98 19.39 -3.32
N MET A 27 -2.09 19.81 -3.96
CA MET A 27 -2.17 21.11 -4.61
C MET A 27 -2.01 22.27 -3.62
N LYS A 28 -2.61 22.17 -2.43
CA LYS A 28 -2.47 23.19 -1.38
C LYS A 28 -1.00 23.37 -0.97
N VAL A 29 -0.29 22.26 -0.75
CA VAL A 29 1.14 22.30 -0.38
C VAL A 29 2.01 22.90 -1.47
N VAL A 30 1.77 22.54 -2.73
CA VAL A 30 2.48 23.15 -3.87
C VAL A 30 2.17 24.65 -3.96
N ALA A 31 0.91 25.06 -3.77
CA ALA A 31 0.52 26.47 -3.81
C ALA A 31 1.17 27.28 -2.67
N ASP A 32 1.20 26.75 -1.45
CA ASP A 32 1.86 27.38 -0.31
C ASP A 32 3.38 27.49 -0.55
N MET A 33 4.01 26.46 -1.11
CA MET A 33 5.42 26.49 -1.49
C MET A 33 5.71 27.54 -2.57
N ILE A 34 4.88 27.66 -3.61
CA ILE A 34 5.04 28.67 -4.67
C ILE A 34 4.85 30.08 -4.11
N LYS A 35 3.86 30.29 -3.24
CA LYS A 35 3.50 31.62 -2.73
C LYS A 35 4.48 32.11 -1.67
N ASN A 36 4.89 31.23 -0.75
CA ASN A 36 5.60 31.61 0.46
C ASN A 36 7.05 31.09 0.49
N GLY A 37 7.46 30.23 -0.45
CA GLY A 37 8.76 29.55 -0.44
C GLY A 37 8.91 28.48 0.65
N MET A 38 7.85 28.22 1.41
CA MET A 38 7.78 27.28 2.53
C MET A 38 6.34 26.94 2.87
N VAL A 39 6.14 25.80 3.52
CA VAL A 39 4.84 25.38 4.06
C VAL A 39 4.87 25.45 5.58
N LEU A 40 3.94 26.20 6.18
CA LEU A 40 3.81 26.25 7.64
C LEU A 40 3.27 24.91 8.16
N SER A 41 3.85 24.41 9.24
CA SER A 41 3.45 23.13 9.86
C SER A 41 1.97 23.09 10.28
N GLU A 42 1.42 24.22 10.70
CA GLU A 42 0.00 24.36 11.07
C GLU A 42 -0.94 24.16 9.87
N ASN A 43 -0.46 24.53 8.67
CA ASN A 43 -1.19 24.38 7.43
C ASN A 43 -0.98 23.01 6.80
N TYR A 44 -0.11 22.17 7.38
CA TYR A 44 0.30 20.89 6.84
C TYR A 44 -0.85 19.88 6.82
N PRO A 45 -1.31 19.47 5.63
CA PRO A 45 -2.27 18.38 5.51
C PRO A 45 -1.69 17.06 5.99
N LYS A 46 -2.42 16.33 6.84
CA LYS A 46 -2.23 14.88 6.90
C LYS A 46 -2.48 14.29 5.48
N TYR A 47 -1.89 13.15 5.12
CA TYR A 47 -2.16 12.39 3.88
C TYR A 47 -1.65 12.94 2.53
N ILE A 48 -0.49 13.59 2.43
CA ILE A 48 0.05 14.01 1.12
C ILE A 48 0.96 12.95 0.50
N ILE A 49 1.93 12.44 1.26
CA ILE A 49 2.83 11.37 0.78
C ILE A 49 2.51 10.09 1.56
N PRO A 50 2.40 8.91 0.90
CA PRO A 50 2.53 8.67 -0.55
C PRO A 50 1.23 8.85 -1.35
N TYR A 51 0.15 9.36 -0.75
CA TYR A 51 -1.18 9.31 -1.35
C TYR A 51 -1.40 10.24 -2.54
N THR A 52 -0.86 11.45 -2.55
CA THR A 52 -0.89 12.35 -3.70
C THR A 52 -0.16 11.71 -4.89
N PRO A 53 1.08 11.19 -4.75
CA PRO A 53 1.74 10.44 -5.83
C PRO A 53 0.98 9.19 -6.28
N ILE A 54 0.43 8.38 -5.36
CA ILE A 54 -0.40 7.21 -5.72
C ILE A 54 -1.63 7.66 -6.52
N SER A 55 -2.32 8.69 -6.07
CA SER A 55 -3.51 9.24 -6.73
C SER A 55 -3.20 9.75 -8.13
N LEU A 56 -2.10 10.48 -8.32
CA LEU A 56 -1.64 10.92 -9.64
C LEU A 56 -1.34 9.72 -10.54
N ALA A 57 -0.58 8.75 -10.03
CA ALA A 57 -0.19 7.55 -10.78
C ALA A 57 -1.40 6.71 -11.24
N VAL A 58 -2.40 6.53 -10.38
CA VAL A 58 -3.62 5.77 -10.70
C VAL A 58 -4.53 6.58 -11.62
N LEU A 59 -4.73 7.88 -11.36
CA LEU A 59 -5.61 8.71 -12.19
C LEU A 59 -5.10 8.83 -13.62
N ILE A 60 -3.79 9.08 -13.80
CA ILE A 60 -3.17 9.12 -15.13
C ILE A 60 -3.33 7.79 -15.85
N ALA A 61 -3.09 6.66 -15.17
CA ALA A 61 -3.30 5.36 -15.77
C ALA A 61 -4.74 5.08 -16.17
N VAL A 62 -5.72 5.48 -15.36
CA VAL A 62 -7.14 5.32 -15.69
C VAL A 62 -7.51 6.20 -16.89
N LEU A 63 -7.01 7.44 -16.97
CA LEU A 63 -7.22 8.34 -18.12
C LEU A 63 -6.57 7.81 -19.41
N LEU A 64 -5.40 7.18 -19.30
CA LEU A 64 -4.70 6.57 -20.43
C LEU A 64 -5.28 5.22 -20.88
N LEU A 65 -6.21 4.65 -20.11
CA LEU A 65 -6.81 3.34 -20.36
C LEU A 65 -7.33 3.16 -21.81
N PRO A 66 -8.17 4.04 -22.39
CA PRO A 66 -8.63 3.87 -23.78
C PRO A 66 -7.50 3.89 -24.81
N VAL A 67 -6.47 4.71 -24.58
CA VAL A 67 -5.30 4.85 -25.46
C VAL A 67 -4.45 3.58 -25.39
N LEU A 68 -4.05 3.17 -24.18
CA LEU A 68 -3.20 2.01 -23.97
C LEU A 68 -3.89 0.71 -24.43
N MET A 69 -5.19 0.55 -24.16
CA MET A 69 -5.97 -0.59 -24.66
C MET A 69 -6.01 -0.66 -26.20
N LYS A 70 -6.02 0.48 -26.89
CA LYS A 70 -6.02 0.55 -28.36
C LYS A 70 -4.66 0.19 -28.95
N TYR A 71 -3.57 0.77 -28.44
CA TYR A 71 -2.24 0.69 -29.06
C TYR A 71 -1.42 -0.49 -28.57
N THR A 72 -1.39 -0.77 -27.27
CA THR A 72 -0.52 -1.81 -26.68
C THR A 72 -1.24 -3.14 -26.46
N ARG A 73 -2.58 -3.14 -26.52
CA ARG A 73 -3.46 -4.32 -26.45
C ARG A 73 -3.13 -5.22 -25.26
N LYS A 74 -2.51 -6.37 -25.49
CA LYS A 74 -2.15 -7.36 -24.46
C LYS A 74 -1.09 -6.84 -23.46
N TYR A 75 -0.32 -5.83 -23.85
CA TYR A 75 0.70 -5.21 -23.00
C TYR A 75 0.21 -3.97 -22.25
N ALA A 76 -1.07 -3.62 -22.36
CA ALA A 76 -1.63 -2.39 -21.78
C ALA A 76 -1.45 -2.30 -20.26
N LEU A 77 -1.63 -3.41 -19.54
CA LEU A 77 -1.39 -3.43 -18.11
C LEU A 77 0.09 -3.19 -17.78
N ALA A 78 1.01 -3.87 -18.47
CA ALA A 78 2.45 -3.72 -18.21
C ALA A 78 2.93 -2.29 -18.53
N ALA A 79 2.49 -1.73 -19.66
CA ALA A 79 2.78 -0.35 -20.05
C ALA A 79 2.22 0.65 -19.03
N SER A 80 0.95 0.47 -18.60
CA SER A 80 0.34 1.31 -17.58
C SER A 80 1.06 1.20 -16.25
N SER A 81 1.46 0.00 -15.82
CA SER A 81 2.23 -0.19 -14.59
C SER A 81 3.55 0.56 -14.64
N ALA A 82 4.32 0.44 -15.74
CA ALA A 82 5.57 1.17 -15.89
C ALA A 82 5.36 2.69 -15.83
N ILE A 83 4.37 3.22 -16.55
CA ILE A 83 4.04 4.66 -16.54
C ILE A 83 3.64 5.11 -15.13
N SER A 84 2.76 4.38 -14.46
CA SER A 84 2.30 4.73 -13.11
C SER A 84 3.43 4.70 -12.08
N LEU A 85 4.36 3.74 -12.16
CA LEU A 85 5.51 3.70 -11.26
C LEU A 85 6.45 4.88 -11.49
N VAL A 86 6.69 5.26 -12.75
CA VAL A 86 7.47 6.47 -13.06
C VAL A 86 6.78 7.72 -12.51
N VAL A 87 5.47 7.88 -12.74
CA VAL A 87 4.69 9.01 -12.21
C VAL A 87 4.75 9.04 -10.68
N PHE A 88 4.60 7.89 -10.03
CA PHE A 88 4.67 7.76 -8.58
C PHE A 88 6.03 8.26 -8.06
N PHE A 89 7.14 7.67 -8.52
CA PHE A 89 8.47 8.05 -8.02
C PHE A 89 8.86 9.49 -8.37
N VAL A 90 8.52 9.98 -9.56
CA VAL A 90 8.80 11.39 -9.91
C VAL A 90 8.00 12.34 -9.02
N SER A 91 6.71 12.07 -8.81
CA SER A 91 5.86 12.94 -7.97
C SER A 91 6.30 12.89 -6.51
N GLU A 92 6.69 11.72 -6.02
CA GLU A 92 7.25 11.52 -4.69
C GLU A 92 8.51 12.38 -4.50
N LEU A 93 9.51 12.21 -5.36
CA LEU A 93 10.79 12.94 -5.27
C LEU A 93 10.60 14.46 -5.34
N LEU A 94 9.65 14.93 -6.16
CA LEU A 94 9.34 16.36 -6.24
C LEU A 94 8.74 16.88 -4.94
N LEU A 95 7.78 16.17 -4.36
CA LEU A 95 7.15 16.60 -3.11
C LEU A 95 8.12 16.52 -1.93
N GLU A 96 8.95 15.49 -1.84
CA GLU A 96 9.95 15.31 -0.76
C GLU A 96 10.88 16.52 -0.59
N SER A 97 11.21 17.19 -1.70
CA SER A 97 12.09 18.37 -1.72
C SER A 97 11.47 19.65 -1.14
N ILE A 98 10.18 19.64 -0.80
CA ILE A 98 9.47 20.81 -0.27
C ILE A 98 9.88 21.05 1.19
N THR A 99 10.24 22.29 1.52
CA THR A 99 10.63 22.65 2.90
C THR A 99 9.43 23.06 3.75
N ILE A 100 9.30 22.44 4.92
CA ILE A 100 8.33 22.78 5.97
C ILE A 100 9.04 23.60 7.05
N VAL A 101 8.35 24.62 7.57
CA VAL A 101 8.85 25.44 8.67
C VAL A 101 7.89 25.37 9.85
N THR A 102 8.45 25.07 11.02
CA THR A 102 7.79 25.16 12.32
C THR A 102 8.29 26.41 13.06
N THR A 103 7.72 26.70 14.23
CA THR A 103 8.15 27.81 15.10
C THR A 103 9.59 27.67 15.61
N THR A 104 10.19 26.48 15.54
CA THR A 104 11.51 26.18 16.11
C THR A 104 12.51 25.53 15.15
N ALA A 105 12.08 25.05 13.98
CA ALA A 105 12.96 24.36 13.03
C ALA A 105 12.46 24.44 11.58
N ARG A 106 13.39 24.32 10.62
CA ARG A 106 13.11 24.11 9.21
C ARG A 106 13.46 22.66 8.87
N THR A 107 12.51 21.90 8.35
CA THR A 107 12.68 20.48 7.97
C THR A 107 12.15 20.24 6.56
N THR A 108 12.50 19.11 5.95
CA THR A 108 11.87 18.70 4.68
C THR A 108 10.51 18.07 4.93
N LEU A 109 9.65 18.06 3.90
CA LEU A 109 8.35 17.40 3.91
C LEU A 109 8.46 15.95 4.37
N GLU A 110 9.46 15.23 3.85
CA GLU A 110 9.78 13.86 4.23
C GLU A 110 9.99 13.70 5.75
N SER A 111 10.94 14.45 6.32
CA SER A 111 11.29 14.31 7.74
C SER A 111 10.12 14.66 8.64
N TRP A 112 9.31 15.64 8.24
CA TRP A 112 8.10 16.03 8.96
C TRP A 112 7.04 14.92 8.98
N GLN A 113 6.84 14.22 7.86
CA GLN A 113 5.85 13.14 7.78
C GLN A 113 6.24 11.93 8.60
N MET A 114 7.53 11.57 8.56
CA MET A 114 8.05 10.48 9.37
C MET A 114 7.90 10.77 10.87
N LEU A 115 8.12 12.02 11.30
CA LEU A 115 7.87 12.45 12.68
C LEU A 115 6.40 12.23 13.09
N MET A 116 5.45 12.59 12.22
CA MET A 116 4.01 12.44 12.50
C MET A 116 3.54 10.98 12.52
N CYS A 117 4.28 10.05 11.91
CA CYS A 117 4.02 8.62 12.04
C CYS A 117 4.47 8.04 13.40
N TYR A 118 5.33 8.78 14.11
CA TYR A 118 5.98 8.32 15.32
C TYR A 118 5.45 8.99 16.60
N VAL A 119 5.01 10.25 16.52
CA VAL A 119 4.63 11.05 17.70
C VAL A 119 3.15 11.49 17.63
N PRO A 120 2.34 11.28 18.69
CA PRO A 120 1.00 11.88 18.78
C PRO A 120 1.07 13.41 18.79
N PRO A 121 0.12 14.13 18.17
CA PRO A 121 0.18 15.58 18.02
C PRO A 121 0.18 16.38 19.35
N GLU A 122 -0.23 15.77 20.47
CA GLU A 122 -0.39 16.46 21.76
C GLU A 122 0.83 16.37 22.70
N SER A 123 1.85 15.55 22.40
CA SER A 123 2.92 15.21 23.35
C SER A 123 4.25 15.95 23.16
N SER A 124 4.31 16.94 22.26
CA SER A 124 5.56 17.63 21.88
C SER A 124 6.21 18.50 22.97
N GLN A 125 5.59 18.71 24.13
CA GLN A 125 6.05 19.68 25.14
C GLN A 125 6.66 19.08 26.41
N SER A 126 6.61 17.77 26.66
CA SER A 126 7.18 17.22 27.90
C SER A 126 7.69 15.80 27.77
N ARG A 127 9.02 15.60 27.62
CA ARG A 127 9.74 14.47 28.23
C ARG A 127 11.25 14.50 27.98
N THR A 128 11.98 14.14 29.04
CA THR A 128 13.40 13.81 29.08
C THR A 128 13.60 12.30 28.80
N TRP A 129 13.80 11.96 27.52
CA TRP A 129 14.44 10.78 26.88
C TRP A 129 14.03 9.31 27.20
N ARG A 130 13.85 8.47 26.14
CA ARG A 130 14.47 7.11 25.95
C ARG A 130 13.99 6.22 24.77
N ALA A 131 12.78 6.33 24.22
CA ALA A 131 12.36 5.57 23.01
C ALA A 131 12.26 6.46 21.76
N VAL A 132 11.91 7.72 21.97
CA VAL A 132 11.70 8.75 20.93
C VAL A 132 13.00 9.19 20.26
N ASP A 133 14.10 9.00 20.97
CA ASP A 133 15.41 9.51 20.62
C ASP A 133 16.15 8.65 19.60
N VAL A 134 15.84 7.35 19.62
CA VAL A 134 16.27 6.40 18.60
C VAL A 134 15.63 6.72 17.23
N LEU A 135 14.61 7.60 17.20
CA LEU A 135 13.72 7.84 16.06
C LEU A 135 13.66 9.31 15.60
N ILE A 136 14.42 10.20 16.25
CA ILE A 136 14.58 11.61 15.86
C ILE A 136 16.04 11.91 15.43
N GLY A 137 17.02 11.07 15.83
CA GLY A 137 18.44 11.43 15.80
C GLY A 137 19.21 11.22 14.48
N ASP A 138 18.87 10.23 13.65
CA ASP A 138 19.65 9.92 12.43
C ASP A 138 18.73 9.35 11.34
N TYR A 139 18.23 10.20 10.45
CA TYR A 139 17.28 9.82 9.40
C TYR A 139 17.97 9.03 8.27
N SER A 140 17.57 7.76 8.10
CA SER A 140 18.02 6.87 7.02
C SER A 140 16.99 6.78 5.87
N PRO A 141 17.37 6.96 4.60
CA PRO A 141 16.46 6.75 3.47
C PRO A 141 15.78 5.37 3.43
N ALA A 142 16.34 4.38 4.13
CA ALA A 142 15.77 3.04 4.26
C ALA A 142 14.37 3.04 4.89
N PHE A 143 14.02 4.06 5.66
CA PHE A 143 12.69 4.24 6.28
C PHE A 143 11.54 4.28 5.27
N LYS A 144 11.80 4.70 4.01
CA LYS A 144 10.77 4.79 2.96
C LYS A 144 10.36 3.45 2.37
N ILE A 145 11.18 2.41 2.55
CA ILE A 145 10.94 1.09 1.95
C ILE A 145 9.56 0.56 2.34
N HIS A 146 9.15 0.76 3.60
CA HIS A 146 7.83 0.35 4.09
C HIS A 146 6.68 0.98 3.28
N PHE A 147 6.73 2.31 3.10
CA PHE A 147 5.70 3.05 2.36
C PHE A 147 5.76 2.79 0.85
N TYR A 148 6.96 2.66 0.27
CA TYR A 148 7.13 2.34 -1.14
C TYR A 148 6.56 0.97 -1.48
N VAL A 149 6.85 -0.05 -0.67
CA VAL A 149 6.35 -1.40 -0.89
C VAL A 149 4.82 -1.46 -0.79
N ILE A 150 4.22 -0.78 0.19
CA ILE A 150 2.76 -0.59 0.27
C ILE A 150 2.22 0.07 -1.01
N SER A 151 2.83 1.17 -1.43
CA SER A 151 2.40 1.97 -2.60
C SER A 151 2.49 1.17 -3.90
N LEU A 152 3.59 0.44 -4.10
CA LEU A 152 3.82 -0.44 -5.25
C LEU A 152 2.73 -1.50 -5.36
N VAL A 153 2.45 -2.23 -4.28
CA VAL A 153 1.40 -3.27 -4.26
C VAL A 153 0.04 -2.66 -4.53
N LEU A 154 -0.29 -1.53 -3.90
CA LEU A 154 -1.58 -0.86 -4.08
C LEU A 154 -1.79 -0.38 -5.54
N ILE A 155 -0.79 0.29 -6.13
CA ILE A 155 -0.85 0.77 -7.51
C ILE A 155 -1.05 -0.42 -8.46
N LEU A 156 -0.18 -1.44 -8.39
CA LEU A 156 -0.25 -2.60 -9.29
C LEU A 156 -1.57 -3.35 -9.16
N ALA A 157 -2.08 -3.50 -7.94
CA ALA A 157 -3.36 -4.14 -7.65
C ALA A 157 -4.53 -3.37 -8.27
N LEU A 158 -4.59 -2.05 -8.07
CA LEU A 158 -5.63 -1.19 -8.68
C LEU A 158 -5.57 -1.23 -10.21
N LEU A 159 -4.37 -1.15 -10.79
CA LEU A 159 -4.20 -1.23 -12.24
C LEU A 159 -4.65 -2.57 -12.79
N ASN A 160 -4.35 -3.69 -12.13
CA ASN A 160 -4.84 -5.00 -12.56
C ASN A 160 -6.36 -5.08 -12.54
N CYS A 161 -7.03 -4.43 -11.59
CA CYS A 161 -8.48 -4.31 -11.57
C CYS A 161 -8.98 -3.52 -12.79
N PHE A 162 -8.51 -2.28 -12.98
CA PHE A 162 -8.98 -1.43 -14.09
C PHE A 162 -8.69 -2.03 -15.47
N TYR A 163 -7.42 -2.37 -15.73
CA TYR A 163 -7.00 -2.90 -17.03
C TYR A 163 -7.45 -4.34 -17.25
N GLY A 164 -7.54 -5.15 -16.19
CA GLY A 164 -8.03 -6.51 -16.26
C GLY A 164 -9.50 -6.55 -16.68
N PHE A 165 -10.37 -5.75 -16.03
CA PHE A 165 -11.77 -5.64 -16.42
C PHE A 165 -11.95 -4.99 -17.80
N ALA A 166 -11.17 -3.95 -18.12
CA ALA A 166 -11.17 -3.34 -19.46
C ALA A 166 -10.86 -4.38 -20.55
N HIS A 167 -9.79 -5.15 -20.37
CA HIS A 167 -9.39 -6.21 -21.30
C HIS A 167 -10.46 -7.30 -21.39
N MET A 168 -11.05 -7.71 -20.28
CA MET A 168 -12.15 -8.69 -20.23
C MET A 168 -13.37 -8.21 -21.02
N ILE A 169 -13.75 -6.94 -20.88
CA ILE A 169 -14.89 -6.33 -21.59
C ILE A 169 -14.62 -6.26 -23.10
N ILE A 170 -13.42 -5.85 -23.50
CA ILE A 170 -13.04 -5.73 -24.92
C ILE A 170 -12.96 -7.10 -25.60
N THR A 171 -12.32 -8.07 -24.93
CA THR A 171 -12.10 -9.42 -25.50
C THR A 171 -13.29 -10.37 -25.31
N LYS A 172 -14.29 -9.99 -24.49
CA LYS A 172 -15.44 -10.81 -24.07
C LYS A 172 -15.04 -12.14 -23.39
N ASN A 173 -13.77 -12.30 -22.99
CA ASN A 173 -13.27 -13.51 -22.35
C ASN A 173 -13.40 -13.40 -20.83
N LYS A 174 -14.35 -14.13 -20.23
CA LYS A 174 -14.63 -14.10 -18.79
C LYS A 174 -13.72 -15.00 -17.94
N SER A 175 -12.68 -15.62 -18.50
CA SER A 175 -11.79 -16.54 -17.77
C SER A 175 -11.17 -15.93 -16.50
N ARG A 176 -10.86 -14.63 -16.50
CA ARG A 176 -10.28 -13.92 -15.34
C ARG A 176 -11.30 -13.29 -14.40
N LEU A 177 -12.62 -13.41 -14.67
CA LEU A 177 -13.65 -12.68 -13.94
C LEU A 177 -13.57 -12.89 -12.43
N LYS A 178 -13.55 -14.16 -11.98
CA LYS A 178 -13.53 -14.50 -10.56
C LYS A 178 -12.27 -13.97 -9.86
N ALA A 179 -11.10 -14.12 -10.50
CA ALA A 179 -9.84 -13.60 -9.98
C ALA A 179 -9.83 -12.07 -9.87
N LEU A 180 -10.39 -11.36 -10.87
CA LEU A 180 -10.48 -9.89 -10.85
C LEU A 180 -11.46 -9.38 -9.80
N VAL A 181 -12.59 -10.06 -9.57
CA VAL A 181 -13.52 -9.72 -8.49
C VAL A 181 -12.86 -9.89 -7.12
N ILE A 182 -12.19 -11.02 -6.89
CA ILE A 182 -11.47 -11.28 -5.63
C ILE A 182 -10.34 -10.26 -5.44
N GLN A 183 -9.55 -9.97 -6.49
CA GLN A 183 -8.54 -8.91 -6.45
C GLN A 183 -9.15 -7.57 -6.08
N SER A 184 -10.31 -7.21 -6.66
CA SER A 184 -10.95 -5.91 -6.40
C SER A 184 -11.43 -5.79 -4.96
N VAL A 185 -12.05 -6.83 -4.41
CA VAL A 185 -12.46 -6.86 -3.00
C VAL A 185 -11.24 -6.75 -2.08
N CYS A 186 -10.19 -7.52 -2.34
CA CYS A 186 -8.97 -7.49 -1.54
C CYS A 186 -8.25 -6.13 -1.64
N THR A 187 -8.18 -5.54 -2.84
CA THR A 187 -7.57 -4.22 -3.08
C THR A 187 -8.38 -3.11 -2.41
N ALA A 188 -9.72 -3.17 -2.44
CA ALA A 188 -10.57 -2.20 -1.76
C ALA A 188 -10.41 -2.28 -0.23
N LEU A 189 -10.37 -3.49 0.32
CA LEU A 189 -10.08 -3.71 1.74
C LEU A 189 -8.69 -3.18 2.10
N PHE A 190 -7.68 -3.47 1.29
CA PHE A 190 -6.32 -2.99 1.50
C PHE A 190 -6.22 -1.46 1.46
N LEU A 191 -6.84 -0.81 0.47
CA LEU A 191 -6.93 0.64 0.39
C LEU A 191 -7.62 1.23 1.64
N GLY A 192 -8.75 0.63 2.05
CA GLY A 192 -9.47 1.05 3.25
C GLY A 192 -8.60 0.94 4.51
N LEU A 193 -7.83 -0.15 4.65
CA LEU A 193 -6.88 -0.33 5.75
C LEU A 193 -5.70 0.67 5.68
N CYS A 194 -5.22 1.04 4.48
CA CYS A 194 -4.20 2.09 4.32
C CYS A 194 -4.72 3.45 4.78
N ILE A 195 -5.93 3.82 4.34
CA ILE A 195 -6.59 5.06 4.76
C ILE A 195 -6.75 5.05 6.27
N LEU A 196 -7.32 3.98 6.82
CA LEU A 196 -7.56 3.84 8.25
C LEU A 196 -6.25 3.87 9.07
N ALA A 197 -5.19 3.17 8.61
CA ALA A 197 -3.88 3.21 9.23
C ALA A 197 -3.30 4.63 9.26
N CYS A 198 -3.54 5.44 8.23
CA CYS A 198 -3.05 6.82 8.24
C CYS A 198 -3.90 7.76 9.12
N PHE A 199 -5.19 7.47 9.36
CA PHE A 199 -6.05 8.22 10.31
C PHE A 199 -5.82 7.87 11.75
N THR A 200 -5.43 6.64 12.00
CA THR A 200 -5.40 6.11 13.35
C THR A 200 -3.98 5.79 13.81
N ALA A 201 -3.04 5.56 12.89
CA ALA A 201 -1.77 4.85 13.12
C ALA A 201 -1.96 3.76 14.20
N PHE A 202 -3.07 3.05 13.99
CA PHE A 202 -3.85 2.18 14.87
C PHE A 202 -3.69 2.32 16.38
N PHE A 203 -3.72 3.59 16.82
CA PHE A 203 -3.80 4.07 18.19
C PHE A 203 -2.62 3.63 19.08
N ARG A 204 -1.44 4.05 18.63
CA ARG A 204 -0.17 3.95 19.36
C ARG A 204 0.02 5.13 20.31
N ASP A 205 0.54 4.84 21.50
CA ASP A 205 0.83 5.81 22.56
C ASP A 205 2.34 6.12 22.70
N GLY A 206 3.15 5.64 21.74
CA GLY A 206 4.62 5.72 21.77
C GLY A 206 5.31 4.50 22.40
N GLU A 207 4.55 3.52 22.87
CA GLU A 207 5.05 2.26 23.43
C GLU A 207 5.27 1.18 22.36
N ILE A 208 6.28 0.32 22.56
CA ILE A 208 6.56 -0.82 21.67
C ILE A 208 5.49 -1.92 21.81
N THR A 209 4.93 -2.07 23.01
CA THR A 209 3.82 -3.00 23.25
C THR A 209 2.51 -2.31 22.93
N VAL A 210 1.76 -2.87 21.98
CA VAL A 210 0.53 -2.26 21.47
C VAL A 210 -0.72 -2.84 22.12
N SER A 211 -1.83 -2.10 22.08
CA SER A 211 -3.14 -2.60 22.53
C SER A 211 -3.60 -3.80 21.70
N ALA A 212 -4.49 -4.61 22.26
CA ALA A 212 -5.05 -5.77 21.56
C ALA A 212 -5.78 -5.37 20.26
N LEU A 213 -6.46 -4.22 20.25
CA LEU A 213 -7.11 -3.69 19.05
C LEU A 213 -6.09 -3.33 17.97
N SER A 214 -4.98 -2.67 18.34
CA SER A 214 -3.89 -2.38 17.41
C SER A 214 -3.27 -3.66 16.86
N ALA A 215 -3.01 -4.66 17.71
CA ALA A 215 -2.45 -5.94 17.28
C ALA A 215 -3.32 -6.65 16.23
N VAL A 216 -4.64 -6.66 16.43
CA VAL A 216 -5.60 -7.23 15.47
C VAL A 216 -5.58 -6.47 14.14
N LEU A 217 -5.59 -5.13 14.19
CA LEU A 217 -5.60 -4.29 12.99
C LEU A 217 -4.28 -4.38 12.20
N MET A 218 -3.15 -4.44 12.90
CA MET A 218 -1.84 -4.68 12.30
C MET A 218 -1.75 -6.06 11.65
N THR A 219 -2.22 -7.11 12.35
CA THR A 219 -2.29 -8.47 11.80
C THR A 219 -3.14 -8.50 10.52
N LEU A 220 -4.33 -7.91 10.57
CA LEU A 220 -5.22 -7.82 9.41
C LEU A 220 -4.56 -7.08 8.26
N PHE A 221 -3.89 -5.96 8.53
CA PHE A 221 -3.15 -5.18 7.54
C PHE A 221 -2.08 -6.03 6.85
N PHE A 222 -1.24 -6.73 7.61
CA PHE A 222 -0.11 -7.51 7.10
C PHE A 222 -0.55 -8.71 6.27
N VAL A 223 -1.62 -9.39 6.70
CA VAL A 223 -2.23 -10.49 5.95
C VAL A 223 -2.85 -9.96 4.67
N VAL A 224 -3.71 -8.93 4.73
CA VAL A 224 -4.39 -8.38 3.54
C VAL A 224 -3.37 -7.82 2.53
N PHE A 225 -2.28 -7.22 2.99
CA PHE A 225 -1.17 -6.78 2.16
C PHE A 225 -0.58 -7.94 1.35
N GLY A 226 -0.18 -9.03 2.03
CA GLY A 226 0.37 -10.22 1.36
C GLY A 226 -0.65 -10.88 0.44
N LEU A 227 -1.91 -10.97 0.87
CA LEU A 227 -3.00 -11.49 0.03
C LEU A 227 -3.17 -10.70 -1.26
N THR A 228 -3.14 -9.37 -1.19
CA THR A 228 -3.30 -8.48 -2.34
C THR A 228 -2.21 -8.74 -3.39
N ALA A 229 -0.96 -8.89 -2.94
CA ALA A 229 0.18 -9.20 -3.81
C ALA A 229 0.09 -10.63 -4.40
N GLY A 230 -0.24 -11.62 -3.57
CA GLY A 230 -0.37 -13.00 -4.02
C GLY A 230 -1.53 -13.18 -5.01
N ILE A 231 -2.71 -12.62 -4.75
CA ILE A 231 -3.86 -12.69 -5.67
C ILE A 231 -3.52 -11.99 -7.00
N TYR A 232 -2.77 -10.89 -6.97
CA TYR A 232 -2.30 -10.22 -8.18
C TYR A 232 -1.50 -11.20 -9.05
N VAL A 233 -0.50 -11.87 -8.48
CA VAL A 233 0.31 -12.89 -9.19
C VAL A 233 -0.56 -14.08 -9.63
N GLY A 234 -1.41 -14.59 -8.76
CA GLY A 234 -2.32 -15.70 -9.04
C GLY A 234 -3.26 -15.42 -10.21
N SER A 235 -3.65 -14.16 -10.41
CA SER A 235 -4.52 -13.74 -11.51
C SER A 235 -3.88 -13.90 -12.91
N PHE A 236 -2.55 -14.04 -13.01
CA PHE A 236 -1.82 -14.31 -14.26
C PHE A 236 -1.46 -15.79 -14.44
N LEU A 237 -1.51 -16.58 -13.37
CA LEU A 237 -1.19 -18.01 -13.38
C LEU A 237 -2.42 -18.91 -13.60
N LEU A 238 -3.54 -18.30 -13.98
CA LEU A 238 -4.74 -19.04 -14.37
C LEU A 238 -4.42 -20.00 -15.52
N ASN A 239 -4.97 -21.22 -15.45
CA ASN A 239 -4.76 -22.32 -16.41
C ASN A 239 -3.33 -22.90 -16.45
N LYS A 240 -2.47 -22.57 -15.48
CA LYS A 240 -1.19 -23.28 -15.26
C LYS A 240 -1.40 -24.50 -14.36
N LYS A 241 -0.34 -25.31 -14.18
CA LYS A 241 -0.35 -26.48 -13.29
C LYS A 241 -0.83 -26.06 -11.90
N LYS A 242 -1.77 -26.82 -11.31
CA LYS A 242 -2.41 -26.53 -10.01
C LYS A 242 -1.40 -26.18 -8.91
N THR A 243 -0.27 -26.89 -8.88
CA THR A 243 0.82 -26.64 -7.93
C THR A 243 1.44 -25.26 -8.16
N LEU A 244 1.84 -24.92 -9.38
CA LEU A 244 2.42 -23.62 -9.71
C LEU A 244 1.45 -22.46 -9.45
N SER A 245 0.18 -22.64 -9.81
CA SER A 245 -0.82 -21.59 -9.73
C SER A 245 -1.30 -21.30 -8.29
N ALA A 246 -1.09 -22.21 -7.34
CA ALA A 246 -1.38 -21.99 -5.92
C ALA A 246 -0.11 -21.69 -5.09
N LEU A 247 0.98 -22.42 -5.33
CA LEU A 247 2.21 -22.31 -4.55
C LEU A 247 2.94 -20.99 -4.79
N LEU A 248 3.11 -20.55 -6.05
CA LEU A 248 3.84 -19.33 -6.34
C LEU A 248 3.14 -18.08 -5.75
N PRO A 249 1.81 -17.89 -5.92
CA PRO A 249 1.08 -16.82 -5.24
C PRO A 249 1.19 -16.85 -3.71
N SER A 250 1.17 -18.04 -3.12
CA SER A 250 1.33 -18.25 -1.68
C SER A 250 2.71 -17.83 -1.18
N ILE A 251 3.78 -18.22 -1.88
CA ILE A 251 5.15 -17.80 -1.60
C ILE A 251 5.27 -16.28 -1.73
N VAL A 252 4.69 -15.68 -2.76
CA VAL A 252 4.67 -14.22 -2.94
C VAL A 252 3.94 -13.55 -1.78
N ALA A 253 2.78 -14.06 -1.35
CA ALA A 253 2.03 -13.50 -0.24
C ALA A 253 2.84 -13.52 1.07
N SER A 254 3.40 -14.67 1.45
CA SER A 254 4.27 -14.78 2.63
C SER A 254 5.53 -13.92 2.50
N GLY A 255 6.18 -13.93 1.34
CA GLY A 255 7.40 -13.16 1.10
C GLY A 255 7.18 -11.65 1.23
N LEU A 256 6.07 -11.14 0.68
CA LEU A 256 5.72 -9.72 0.81
C LEU A 256 5.33 -9.37 2.25
N THR A 257 4.56 -10.22 2.94
CA THR A 257 4.29 -10.03 4.38
C THR A 257 5.58 -10.00 5.21
N PHE A 258 6.55 -10.86 4.90
CA PHE A 258 7.88 -10.83 5.54
C PHE A 258 8.64 -9.53 5.25
N VAL A 259 8.60 -9.03 4.00
CA VAL A 259 9.18 -7.73 3.64
C VAL A 259 8.55 -6.59 4.44
N MET A 260 7.25 -6.66 4.77
CA MET A 260 6.60 -5.67 5.64
C MET A 260 7.16 -5.68 7.06
N TYR A 261 7.44 -6.85 7.65
CA TYR A 261 8.12 -6.95 8.93
C TYR A 261 9.54 -6.38 8.86
N ILE A 262 10.29 -6.62 7.77
CA ILE A 262 11.58 -5.96 7.56
C ILE A 262 11.40 -4.44 7.51
N GLY A 263 10.39 -3.96 6.78
CA GLY A 263 10.08 -2.53 6.70
C GLY A 263 9.73 -1.93 8.06
N GLU A 264 8.94 -2.62 8.88
CA GLU A 264 8.64 -2.21 10.26
C GLU A 264 9.89 -2.22 11.14
N MET A 265 10.73 -3.24 11.01
CA MET A 265 11.98 -3.34 11.75
C MET A 265 12.93 -2.19 11.44
N ILE A 266 13.05 -1.84 10.15
CA ILE A 266 13.78 -0.64 9.74
C ILE A 266 13.12 0.59 10.34
N LEU A 267 11.79 0.69 10.29
CA LEU A 267 10.99 1.80 10.83
C LEU A 267 11.16 2.04 12.33
N LEU A 268 11.43 0.99 13.10
CA LEU A 268 11.62 1.07 14.55
C LEU A 268 13.07 0.81 14.96
N SER A 269 14.03 1.13 14.09
CA SER A 269 15.47 1.08 14.39
C SER A 269 15.92 -0.28 14.95
N GLY A 270 15.45 -1.37 14.36
CA GLY A 270 15.79 -2.75 14.73
C GLY A 270 14.78 -3.42 15.67
N HIS A 271 13.70 -2.75 16.05
CA HIS A 271 12.62 -3.31 16.89
C HIS A 271 11.37 -3.67 16.08
N LEU A 272 10.46 -4.44 16.66
CA LEU A 272 9.12 -4.71 16.11
C LEU A 272 8.08 -4.42 17.18
N TYR A 273 6.87 -4.07 16.77
CA TYR A 273 5.77 -3.92 17.71
C TYR A 273 5.44 -5.26 18.36
N ARG A 274 5.16 -5.23 19.67
CA ARG A 274 4.84 -6.42 20.45
C ARG A 274 3.35 -6.47 20.72
N PHE A 275 2.70 -7.56 20.33
CA PHE A 275 1.24 -7.72 20.42
C PHE A 275 0.75 -8.12 21.81
N GLY A 276 1.69 -8.32 22.75
CA GLY A 276 1.44 -8.73 24.12
C GLY A 276 2.76 -9.07 24.80
N THR A 277 2.68 -9.79 25.92
CA THR A 277 3.84 -10.25 26.71
C THR A 277 3.89 -11.77 26.79
N GLY A 278 5.09 -12.34 26.87
CA GLY A 278 5.30 -13.78 27.02
C GLY A 278 5.71 -14.45 25.71
N PHE A 279 6.03 -15.74 25.79
CA PHE A 279 6.73 -16.49 24.72
C PHE A 279 6.17 -16.29 23.30
N LEU A 280 4.84 -16.23 23.13
CA LEU A 280 4.20 -16.07 21.82
C LEU A 280 4.47 -14.69 21.18
N PHE A 281 4.69 -13.68 22.01
CA PHE A 281 4.79 -12.28 21.62
C PHE A 281 6.21 -11.72 21.77
N ASP A 282 7.06 -12.39 22.55
CA ASP A 282 8.46 -12.02 22.73
C ASP A 282 9.31 -12.49 21.55
N GLY A 283 10.33 -11.71 21.19
CA GLY A 283 11.29 -12.08 20.14
C GLY A 283 12.05 -13.35 20.49
N LEU A 284 12.27 -14.21 19.50
CA LEU A 284 13.04 -15.45 19.70
C LEU A 284 14.54 -15.14 19.86
N SER A 285 15.27 -15.96 20.62
CA SER A 285 16.70 -15.77 20.80
C SER A 285 17.43 -15.77 19.45
N GLY A 286 18.14 -14.69 19.13
CA GLY A 286 18.89 -14.52 17.88
C GLY A 286 18.09 -13.92 16.70
N ILE A 287 16.76 -13.75 16.80
CA ILE A 287 15.95 -13.08 15.76
C ILE A 287 14.92 -12.12 16.36
N VAL A 288 14.68 -10.99 15.70
CA VAL A 288 13.75 -9.96 16.20
C VAL A 288 12.29 -10.43 16.19
N LEU A 289 11.94 -11.32 15.27
CA LEU A 289 10.59 -11.86 15.09
C LEU A 289 10.15 -12.70 16.29
N ALA A 290 8.93 -12.45 16.75
CA ALA A 290 8.21 -13.30 17.68
C ALA A 290 7.54 -14.48 16.95
N PRO A 291 7.17 -15.56 17.67
CA PRO A 291 6.43 -16.67 17.09
C PRO A 291 5.12 -16.23 16.40
N ILE A 292 4.41 -15.23 16.95
CA ILE A 292 3.20 -14.69 16.31
C ILE A 292 3.48 -14.06 14.94
N ASP A 293 4.62 -13.39 14.77
CA ASP A 293 4.97 -12.73 13.50
C ASP A 293 5.18 -13.78 12.40
N ILE A 294 5.86 -14.88 12.74
CA ILE A 294 6.07 -16.04 11.87
C ILE A 294 4.74 -16.67 11.49
N LEU A 295 3.82 -16.84 12.46
CA LEU A 295 2.48 -17.37 12.20
C LEU A 295 1.70 -16.48 11.23
N ILE A 296 1.82 -15.15 11.34
CA ILE A 296 1.17 -14.20 10.43
C ILE A 296 1.73 -14.31 9.01
N ILE A 297 3.04 -14.45 8.86
CA ILE A 297 3.71 -14.66 7.56
C ILE A 297 3.21 -15.96 6.91
N ILE A 298 3.15 -17.05 7.67
CA ILE A 298 2.66 -18.35 7.18
C ILE A 298 1.16 -18.28 6.85
N ALA A 299 0.36 -17.67 7.73
CA ALA A 299 -1.08 -17.51 7.54
C ALA A 299 -1.40 -16.74 6.26
N SER A 300 -0.67 -15.67 5.96
CA SER A 300 -0.78 -14.92 4.70
C SER A 300 -0.64 -15.84 3.48
N GLY A 301 0.38 -16.70 3.46
CA GLY A 301 0.60 -17.68 2.39
C GLY A 301 -0.48 -18.75 2.32
N CYS A 302 -0.86 -19.35 3.46
CA CYS A 302 -1.86 -20.41 3.52
C CYS A 302 -3.24 -19.92 3.07
N ILE A 303 -3.66 -18.74 3.55
CA ILE A 303 -4.93 -18.12 3.13
C ILE A 303 -4.88 -17.79 1.64
N ASN A 304 -3.75 -17.29 1.13
CA ASN A 304 -3.59 -17.03 -0.30
C ASN A 304 -3.71 -18.30 -1.15
N ALA A 305 -3.09 -19.41 -0.72
CA ALA A 305 -3.19 -20.70 -1.40
C ALA A 305 -4.64 -21.19 -1.48
N ALA A 306 -5.40 -21.06 -0.39
CA ALA A 306 -6.82 -21.42 -0.35
C ALA A 306 -7.66 -20.55 -1.31
N ILE A 307 -7.45 -19.23 -1.28
CA ILE A 307 -8.13 -18.29 -2.16
C ILE A 307 -7.83 -18.58 -3.63
N THR A 308 -6.56 -18.77 -3.98
CA THR A 308 -6.13 -19.03 -5.37
C THR A 308 -6.60 -20.37 -5.89
N ALA A 309 -6.61 -21.42 -5.06
CA ALA A 309 -7.22 -22.70 -5.39
C ALA A 309 -8.72 -22.57 -5.70
N SER A 310 -9.45 -21.72 -4.94
CA SER A 310 -10.89 -21.54 -5.10
C SER A 310 -11.30 -21.01 -6.48
N PHE A 311 -10.47 -20.17 -7.12
CA PHE A 311 -10.78 -19.60 -8.44
C PHE A 311 -10.14 -20.35 -9.61
N GLN A 312 -9.26 -21.31 -9.34
CA GLN A 312 -8.79 -22.27 -10.34
C GLN A 312 -9.80 -23.37 -10.62
N HIS A 313 -10.47 -23.89 -9.58
CA HIS A 313 -11.42 -25.00 -9.70
C HIS A 313 -12.59 -24.71 -10.64
N THR A 314 -12.95 -23.43 -10.79
CA THR A 314 -14.05 -22.98 -11.65
C THR A 314 -13.63 -22.79 -13.11
N SER A 315 -12.33 -22.63 -13.39
CA SER A 315 -11.82 -22.46 -14.76
C SER A 315 -11.75 -23.78 -15.53
N GLY A 316 -11.56 -24.92 -14.82
CA GLY A 316 -11.57 -26.25 -15.42
C GLY A 316 -12.98 -26.79 -15.75
N ALA A 317 -14.02 -26.26 -15.11
CA ALA A 317 -15.42 -26.66 -15.35
C ALA A 317 -16.05 -25.97 -16.57
N LEU A 318 -15.37 -24.99 -17.17
CA LEU A 318 -15.79 -24.32 -18.41
C LEU A 318 -15.10 -24.90 -19.66
N THR A 319 -14.30 -25.96 -19.47
CA THR A 319 -13.56 -26.67 -20.54
C THR A 319 -13.92 -28.15 -20.66
N SER A 320 -14.97 -28.59 -19.96
CA SER A 320 -15.59 -29.92 -20.06
C SER A 320 -17.04 -29.78 -20.49
#